data_AF-A0A1Q7EUP4-F1
#
_entry.id   AF-A0A1Q7EUP4-F1
#
_cell.length_a   1.000
_cell.length_b   1.000
_cell.length_c   1.000
_cell.angle_alpha   90.00
_cell.angle_beta   90.00
_cell.angle_gamma   90.00
#
_symmetry.space_group_name_H-M   'P 1'
#
loop_
_entity.id
_entity.type
_entity.pdbx_description
1 polymer ?
#
loop_
_entity_poly.entity_id
_entity_poly.type
_entity_poly.pdbx_seq_one_letter_code
_entity_poly.pdbx_strand_id
1 'polypeptide(L)'
;MNAKVERKERSHESILQSAARLVREKGISGAAVADVMKGAALTVGGFYAHFSSKDELVDETIRRTGATLRERLFERLDAKAEADRAEAILKRYLSPDHRDGGAPDCPFPAVIGEVGTTAPQHRAVIGHQVTALVDGLAQRLPATAIVPRRTLAIGLVALMYGGLSLARAVKGTELSDEVLRACRALGAAAARGGKGERS
;
A
#
# COMPACT_ATOMS: atom_id res chain seq x y z
N MET A 1 7.88 25.32 -22.35
CA MET A 1 6.99 24.19 -21.98
C MET A 1 5.60 24.48 -22.56
N ASN A 2 4.93 23.51 -23.19
CA ASN A 2 3.67 23.75 -23.92
C ASN A 2 2.46 23.63 -22.97
N ALA A 3 1.68 24.70 -22.78
CA ALA A 3 0.53 24.77 -21.86
C ALA A 3 -0.52 23.66 -22.09
N LYS A 4 -0.63 23.14 -23.32
CA LYS A 4 -1.51 22.02 -23.65
C LYS A 4 -1.04 20.69 -23.05
N VAL A 5 0.27 20.46 -23.02
CA VAL A 5 0.89 19.27 -22.44
C VAL A 5 0.71 19.29 -20.92
N GLU A 6 1.03 20.41 -20.27
CA GLU A 6 0.85 20.58 -18.83
C GLU A 6 -0.61 20.39 -18.40
N ARG A 7 -1.57 20.89 -19.20
CA ARG A 7 -2.99 20.68 -18.92
C ARG A 7 -3.37 19.19 -19.01
N LYS A 8 -2.85 18.46 -20.00
CA LYS A 8 -3.09 17.02 -20.15
C LYS A 8 -2.45 16.23 -19.00
N GLU A 9 -1.26 16.59 -18.57
CA GLU A 9 -0.60 15.97 -17.42
C GLU A 9 -1.37 16.21 -16.12
N ARG A 10 -1.84 17.45 -15.87
CA ARG A 10 -2.66 17.77 -14.70
C ARG A 10 -4.00 17.03 -14.70
N SER A 11 -4.67 16.88 -15.85
CA SER A 11 -5.91 16.11 -15.91
C SER A 11 -5.66 14.61 -15.72
N HIS A 12 -4.56 14.08 -16.28
CA HIS A 12 -4.14 12.71 -16.06
C HIS A 12 -3.87 12.43 -14.58
N GLU A 13 -3.16 13.34 -13.92
CA GLU A 13 -2.90 13.29 -12.49
C GLU A 13 -4.18 13.23 -11.65
N SER A 14 -5.13 14.11 -11.95
CA SER A 14 -6.40 14.17 -11.24
C SER A 14 -7.21 12.88 -11.37
N ILE A 15 -7.18 12.26 -12.56
CA ILE A 15 -7.80 10.95 -12.79
C ILE A 15 -7.14 9.88 -11.91
N LEU A 16 -5.81 9.82 -11.87
CA LEU A 16 -5.07 8.85 -11.05
C LEU A 16 -5.30 9.04 -9.55
N GLN A 17 -5.40 10.28 -9.07
CA GLN A 17 -5.70 10.57 -7.67
C GLN A 17 -7.12 10.13 -7.30
N SER A 18 -8.09 10.42 -8.17
CA SER A 18 -9.47 9.98 -8.00
C SER A 18 -9.57 8.44 -8.02
N ALA A 19 -8.86 7.79 -8.94
CA ALA A 19 -8.79 6.33 -9.03
C ALA A 19 -8.14 5.71 -7.79
N ALA A 20 -7.00 6.24 -7.33
CA ALA A 20 -6.31 5.76 -6.13
C ALA A 20 -7.24 5.78 -4.92
N ARG A 21 -7.99 6.87 -4.75
CA ARG A 21 -8.99 7.02 -3.69
C ARG A 21 -10.10 5.97 -3.80
N LEU A 22 -10.72 5.84 -4.96
CA LEU A 22 -11.83 4.90 -5.15
C LEU A 22 -11.38 3.44 -5.05
N VAL A 23 -10.21 3.09 -5.57
CA VAL A 23 -9.65 1.74 -5.46
C VAL A 23 -9.34 1.40 -3.99
N ARG A 24 -8.84 2.36 -3.21
CA ARG A 24 -8.63 2.17 -1.76
C ARG A 24 -9.93 1.98 -1.00
N GLU A 25 -10.97 2.76 -1.33
CA GLU A 25 -12.25 2.77 -0.60
C GLU A 25 -13.18 1.62 -1.00
N LYS A 26 -13.20 1.26 -2.30
CA LYS A 26 -14.21 0.38 -2.90
C LYS A 26 -13.62 -0.81 -3.64
N GLY A 27 -12.30 -0.96 -3.63
CA GLY A 27 -11.61 -1.98 -4.40
C GLY A 27 -11.62 -1.73 -5.91
N ILE A 28 -11.13 -2.69 -6.70
CA ILE A 28 -11.02 -2.56 -8.17
C ILE A 28 -12.41 -2.58 -8.79
N SER A 29 -13.24 -3.52 -8.34
CA SER A 29 -14.59 -3.71 -8.87
C SER A 29 -15.46 -2.47 -8.64
N GLY A 30 -15.39 -1.87 -7.45
CA GLY A 30 -16.18 -0.68 -7.09
C GLY A 30 -15.67 0.66 -7.65
N ALA A 31 -14.46 0.71 -8.21
CA ALA A 31 -13.91 1.91 -8.86
C ALA A 31 -14.43 2.05 -10.31
N ALA A 32 -15.66 2.52 -10.48
CA ALA A 32 -16.25 2.75 -11.80
C ALA A 32 -15.60 3.94 -12.53
N VAL A 33 -15.37 3.83 -13.84
CA VAL A 33 -14.77 4.92 -14.65
C VAL A 33 -15.56 6.22 -14.51
N ALA A 34 -16.90 6.15 -14.48
CA ALA A 34 -17.74 7.34 -14.30
C ALA A 34 -17.48 8.05 -12.95
N ASP A 35 -17.35 7.29 -11.87
CA ASP A 35 -17.05 7.82 -10.53
C ASP A 35 -15.64 8.40 -10.47
N VAL A 36 -14.66 7.75 -11.10
CA VAL A 36 -13.28 8.23 -11.20
C VAL A 36 -13.27 9.59 -11.91
N MET A 37 -13.87 9.68 -13.10
CA MET A 37 -13.90 10.90 -13.90
C MET A 37 -14.67 12.02 -13.17
N LYS A 38 -15.79 11.69 -12.51
CA LYS A 38 -16.52 12.62 -11.65
C LYS A 38 -15.64 13.16 -10.52
N GLY A 39 -14.91 12.30 -9.82
CA GLY A 39 -13.99 12.71 -8.76
C GLY A 39 -12.80 13.55 -9.26
N ALA A 40 -12.43 13.41 -10.52
CA ALA A 40 -11.42 14.23 -11.20
C ALA A 40 -12.00 15.52 -11.81
N ALA A 41 -13.30 15.81 -11.62
CA ALA A 41 -14.02 16.92 -12.24
C ALA A 41 -13.92 16.93 -13.79
N LEU A 42 -13.97 15.75 -14.41
CA LEU A 42 -13.89 15.55 -15.85
C LEU A 42 -15.11 14.75 -16.37
N THR A 43 -15.41 14.91 -17.65
CA THR A 43 -16.48 14.13 -18.31
C THR A 43 -16.00 12.72 -18.62
N VAL A 44 -16.92 11.76 -18.66
CA VAL A 44 -16.60 10.36 -19.01
C VAL A 44 -15.96 10.25 -20.40
N GLY A 45 -16.39 11.06 -21.37
CA GLY A 45 -15.81 11.09 -22.71
C GLY A 45 -14.32 11.48 -22.74
N GLY A 46 -13.84 12.23 -21.74
CA GLY A 46 -12.42 12.59 -21.60
C GLY A 46 -11.53 11.42 -21.19
N PHE A 47 -12.09 10.31 -20.70
CA PHE A 47 -11.35 9.15 -20.21
C PHE A 47 -10.44 8.56 -21.30
N TYR A 48 -10.99 8.37 -22.50
CA TYR A 48 -10.28 7.74 -23.61
C TYR A 48 -9.18 8.61 -24.23
N ALA A 49 -9.05 9.88 -23.82
CA ALA A 49 -7.90 10.70 -24.16
C ALA A 49 -6.65 10.40 -23.28
N HIS A 50 -6.86 9.64 -22.20
CA HIS A 50 -5.89 9.34 -21.15
C HIS A 50 -5.60 7.84 -21.03
N PHE A 51 -6.63 6.99 -21.05
CA PHE A 51 -6.50 5.55 -20.85
C PHE A 51 -7.29 4.80 -21.92
N SER A 52 -6.72 3.70 -22.42
CA SER A 52 -7.38 2.80 -23.36
C SER A 52 -8.45 1.92 -22.68
N SER A 53 -8.31 1.66 -21.39
CA SER A 53 -9.19 0.77 -20.62
C SER A 53 -9.19 1.07 -19.13
N LYS A 54 -10.21 0.57 -18.41
CA LYS A 54 -10.24 0.59 -16.95
C LYS A 54 -9.04 -0.18 -16.37
N ASP A 55 -8.63 -1.28 -17.01
CA ASP A 55 -7.53 -2.10 -16.52
C ASP A 55 -6.21 -1.32 -16.56
N GLU A 56 -5.95 -0.57 -17.63
CA GLU A 56 -4.77 0.30 -17.74
C GLU A 56 -4.75 1.37 -16.65
N LEU A 57 -5.91 2.02 -16.40
CA LEU A 57 -6.05 2.98 -15.30
C LEU A 57 -5.70 2.34 -13.95
N VAL A 58 -6.22 1.14 -13.68
CA VAL A 58 -6.00 0.43 -12.41
C VAL A 58 -4.52 0.04 -12.26
N ASP A 59 -3.91 -0.51 -13.30
CA ASP A 59 -2.49 -0.89 -13.29
C ASP A 59 -1.59 0.32 -13.04
N GLU A 60 -1.86 1.45 -13.70
CA GLU A 60 -1.12 2.68 -13.46
C GLU A 60 -1.32 3.22 -12.04
N THR A 61 -2.56 3.20 -11.56
CA THR A 61 -2.90 3.61 -10.19
C THR A 61 -2.14 2.76 -9.17
N ILE A 62 -2.11 1.43 -9.33
CA ILE A 62 -1.37 0.51 -8.44
C ILE A 62 0.13 0.76 -8.50
N ARG A 63 0.68 0.94 -9.71
CA ARG A 63 2.12 1.21 -9.91
C ARG A 63 2.56 2.47 -9.18
N ARG A 64 1.78 3.54 -9.33
CA ARG A 64 2.08 4.85 -8.78
C ARG A 64 1.90 4.92 -7.26
N THR A 65 0.79 4.39 -6.76
CA THR A 65 0.53 4.31 -5.32
C THR A 65 1.55 3.42 -4.62
N GLY A 66 1.92 2.29 -5.24
CA GLY A 66 2.98 1.40 -4.74
C GLY A 66 4.34 2.09 -4.63
N ALA A 67 4.74 2.87 -5.65
CA ALA A 67 5.97 3.67 -5.60
C ALA A 67 5.93 4.74 -4.50
N THR A 68 4.87 5.55 -4.46
CA THR A 68 4.67 6.61 -3.47
C THR A 68 4.65 6.05 -2.04
N LEU A 69 4.02 4.89 -1.85
CA LEU A 69 4.00 4.17 -0.58
C LEU A 69 5.41 3.81 -0.12
N ARG A 70 6.24 3.21 -1.00
CA ARG A 70 7.62 2.85 -0.66
C ARG A 70 8.44 4.06 -0.26
N GLU A 71 8.36 5.15 -1.02
CA GLU A 71 9.03 6.42 -0.70
C GLU A 71 8.66 6.90 0.70
N ARG A 72 7.36 6.97 1.02
CA ARG A 72 6.88 7.42 2.34
C ARG A 72 7.24 6.46 3.47
N LEU A 73 7.21 5.16 3.24
CA LEU A 73 7.57 4.18 4.27
C LEU A 73 9.06 4.25 4.61
N PHE A 74 9.91 4.40 3.60
CA PHE A 74 11.36 4.41 3.74
C PHE A 74 11.93 5.80 4.04
N GLU A 75 11.11 6.86 3.95
CA GLU A 75 11.50 8.22 4.30
C GLU A 75 12.09 8.27 5.72
N ARG A 76 13.37 8.70 5.79
CA ARG A 76 14.19 8.81 7.01
C ARG A 76 14.36 7.50 7.78
N LEU A 77 14.04 6.37 7.17
CA LEU A 77 14.16 5.06 7.81
C LEU A 77 15.63 4.67 8.01
N ASP A 78 16.48 4.97 7.01
CA ASP A 78 17.90 4.60 7.05
C ASP A 78 18.68 5.38 8.13
N ALA A 79 18.15 6.53 8.56
CA ALA A 79 18.68 7.31 9.69
C ALA A 79 18.36 6.70 11.08
N LYS A 80 17.52 5.66 11.13
CA LYS A 80 17.23 4.92 12.37
C LYS A 80 18.16 3.73 12.51
N ALA A 81 18.42 3.32 13.76
CA ALA A 81 19.13 2.09 14.05
C ALA A 81 18.38 0.89 13.42
N GLU A 82 19.12 -0.07 12.87
CA GLU A 82 18.55 -1.22 12.14
C GLU A 82 17.48 -1.96 12.95
N ALA A 83 17.70 -2.09 14.26
CA ALA A 83 16.77 -2.72 15.21
C ALA A 83 15.40 -2.02 15.33
N ASP A 84 15.32 -0.71 15.06
CA ASP A 84 14.10 0.09 15.24
C ASP A 84 13.30 0.24 13.94
N ARG A 85 13.89 -0.13 12.80
CA ARG A 85 13.30 0.12 11.47
C ARG A 85 11.99 -0.62 11.25
N ALA A 86 11.91 -1.88 11.69
CA ALA A 86 10.69 -2.68 11.58
C ALA A 86 9.53 -2.02 12.34
N GLU A 87 9.78 -1.62 13.59
CA GLU A 87 8.78 -0.96 14.43
C GLU A 87 8.34 0.39 13.83
N ALA A 88 9.29 1.18 13.30
CA ALA A 88 8.98 2.44 12.64
C ALA A 88 8.06 2.26 11.42
N ILE A 89 8.32 1.26 10.58
CA ILE A 89 7.48 0.93 9.41
C ILE A 89 6.09 0.47 9.85
N LEU A 90 6.01 -0.46 10.80
CA LEU A 90 4.74 -0.99 11.29
C LEU A 90 3.90 0.09 11.97
N LYS A 91 4.53 0.99 12.73
CA LYS A 91 3.85 2.13 13.35
C LYS A 91 3.25 3.06 12.29
N ARG A 92 4.02 3.37 11.24
CA ARG A 92 3.57 4.22 10.13
C ARG A 92 2.44 3.57 9.32
N TYR A 93 2.55 2.28 9.01
CA TYR A 93 1.59 1.59 8.15
C TYR A 93 0.31 1.16 8.87
N LEU A 94 0.41 0.55 10.05
CA LEU A 94 -0.73 0.00 10.80
C LEU A 94 -1.34 1.04 11.75
N SER A 95 -1.61 2.25 11.26
CA SER A 95 -2.11 3.37 12.06
C SER A 95 -3.63 3.57 11.93
N PRO A 96 -4.29 4.17 12.95
CA PRO A 96 -5.67 4.65 12.81
C PRO A 96 -5.84 5.59 11.61
N ASP A 97 -4.88 6.50 11.40
CA ASP A 97 -4.88 7.42 10.25
C ASP A 97 -4.98 6.64 8.92
N HIS A 98 -4.13 5.64 8.71
CA HIS A 98 -4.19 4.82 7.49
C HIS A 98 -5.46 3.96 7.43
N ARG A 99 -5.90 3.36 8.55
CA ARG A 99 -7.17 2.62 8.61
C ARG A 99 -8.33 3.49 8.12
N ASP A 100 -8.34 4.75 8.54
CA ASP A 100 -9.43 5.70 8.34
C ASP A 100 -9.32 6.50 7.03
N GLY A 101 -8.34 6.16 6.17
CA GLY A 101 -8.21 6.69 4.82
C GLY A 101 -7.17 7.81 4.66
N GLY A 102 -6.41 8.10 5.72
CA GLY A 102 -5.23 8.96 5.73
C GLY A 102 -3.97 8.25 5.19
N ALA A 103 -2.80 8.71 5.62
CA ALA A 103 -1.51 8.26 5.08
C ALA A 103 -0.93 7.08 5.89
N PRO A 104 -0.15 6.19 5.25
CA PRO A 104 0.15 6.15 3.82
C PRO A 104 -1.05 5.72 2.99
N ASP A 105 -1.19 6.24 1.77
CA ASP A 105 -2.32 5.90 0.90
C ASP A 105 -2.06 4.57 0.16
N CYS A 106 -2.41 3.44 0.77
CA CYS A 106 -2.18 2.11 0.20
C CYS A 106 -3.49 1.43 -0.25
N PRO A 107 -3.66 1.13 -1.55
CA PRO A 107 -4.84 0.40 -2.04
C PRO A 107 -4.76 -1.12 -1.85
N PHE A 108 -3.57 -1.67 -1.60
CA PHE A 108 -3.31 -3.12 -1.54
C PHE A 108 -4.24 -3.91 -0.58
N PRO A 109 -4.51 -3.43 0.65
CA PRO A 109 -5.45 -4.08 1.56
C PRO A 109 -6.86 -4.27 0.99
N ALA A 110 -7.30 -3.39 0.09
CA ALA A 110 -8.61 -3.46 -0.53
C ALA A 110 -8.64 -4.38 -1.77
N VAL A 111 -7.51 -4.54 -2.48
CA VAL A 111 -7.50 -5.16 -3.82
C VAL A 111 -6.87 -6.55 -3.88
N ILE A 112 -6.02 -6.94 -2.93
CA ILE A 112 -5.30 -8.22 -3.01
C ILE A 112 -6.26 -9.42 -3.07
N GLY A 113 -7.39 -9.36 -2.35
CA GLY A 113 -8.42 -10.40 -2.39
C GLY A 113 -9.08 -10.52 -3.77
N GLU A 114 -9.40 -9.39 -4.41
CA GLU A 114 -9.96 -9.37 -5.78
C GLU A 114 -8.95 -9.91 -6.79
N VAL A 115 -7.68 -9.51 -6.72
CA VAL A 115 -6.65 -9.99 -7.67
C VAL A 115 -6.36 -11.49 -7.51
N GLY A 116 -6.56 -12.03 -6.31
CA GLY A 116 -6.54 -13.47 -6.07
C GLY A 116 -7.69 -14.23 -6.72
N THR A 117 -8.82 -13.56 -6.98
CA THR A 117 -10.11 -14.20 -7.34
C THR A 117 -10.70 -13.63 -8.63
N THR A 118 -11.33 -12.46 -8.56
CA THR A 118 -12.17 -11.86 -9.61
C THR A 118 -11.41 -10.96 -10.60
N ALA A 119 -10.19 -10.53 -10.29
CA ALA A 119 -9.43 -9.58 -11.09
C ALA A 119 -7.99 -10.07 -11.39
N PRO A 120 -7.80 -11.29 -11.92
CA PRO A 120 -6.48 -11.91 -12.10
C PRO A 120 -5.58 -11.17 -13.11
N GLN A 121 -6.14 -10.33 -13.98
CA GLN A 121 -5.38 -9.54 -14.95
C GLN A 121 -4.37 -8.59 -14.28
N HIS A 122 -4.62 -8.16 -13.05
CA HIS A 122 -3.72 -7.26 -12.30
C HIS A 122 -2.62 -8.00 -11.50
N ARG A 123 -2.52 -9.33 -11.60
CA ARG A 123 -1.52 -10.12 -10.84
C ARG A 123 -0.10 -9.66 -11.10
N ALA A 124 0.23 -9.31 -12.34
CA ALA A 124 1.57 -8.89 -12.72
C ALA A 124 1.98 -7.59 -12.02
N VAL A 125 1.12 -6.56 -12.06
CA VAL A 125 1.42 -5.28 -11.41
C VAL A 125 1.49 -5.41 -9.88
N ILE A 126 0.59 -6.19 -9.26
CA ILE A 126 0.63 -6.47 -7.82
C ILE A 126 1.92 -7.20 -7.46
N GLY A 127 2.27 -8.26 -8.20
CA GLY A 127 3.48 -9.04 -7.98
C GLY A 127 4.74 -8.18 -8.03
N HIS A 128 4.83 -7.27 -9.00
CA HIS A 128 5.94 -6.32 -9.10
C HIS A 128 6.00 -5.38 -7.89
N GLN A 129 4.88 -4.75 -7.51
CA GLN A 129 4.88 -3.79 -6.40
C GLN A 129 5.15 -4.44 -5.04
N VAL A 130 4.61 -5.64 -4.81
CA VAL A 130 4.88 -6.42 -3.59
C VAL A 130 6.34 -6.84 -3.53
N THR A 131 6.90 -7.35 -4.63
CA THR A 131 8.32 -7.72 -4.72
C THR A 131 9.21 -6.52 -4.41
N ALA A 132 8.94 -5.35 -5.02
CA ALA A 132 9.72 -4.14 -4.76
C ALA A 132 9.66 -3.68 -3.28
N LEU A 133 8.50 -3.83 -2.61
CA LEU A 133 8.38 -3.52 -1.19
C LEU A 133 9.16 -4.52 -0.33
N VAL A 134 9.04 -5.82 -0.63
CA VAL A 134 9.77 -6.90 0.07
C VAL A 134 11.27 -6.70 -0.06
N ASP A 135 11.78 -6.43 -1.26
CA ASP A 135 13.21 -6.24 -1.49
C ASP A 135 13.72 -4.97 -0.78
N GLY A 136 12.96 -3.87 -0.85
CA GLY A 136 13.29 -2.63 -0.14
C GLY A 136 13.32 -2.79 1.38
N LEU A 137 12.43 -3.61 1.94
CA LEU A 137 12.41 -3.99 3.35
C LEU A 137 13.59 -4.90 3.70
N ALA A 138 13.83 -5.95 2.91
CA ALA A 138 14.91 -6.90 3.15
C ALA A 138 16.29 -6.23 3.15
N GLN A 139 16.50 -5.18 2.37
CA GLN A 139 17.73 -4.38 2.37
C GLN A 139 17.93 -3.56 3.65
N ARG A 140 16.85 -3.24 4.38
CA ARG A 140 16.87 -2.30 5.51
C ARG A 140 16.65 -2.93 6.87
N LEU A 141 16.07 -4.12 6.90
CA LEU A 141 15.74 -4.84 8.12
C LEU A 141 16.91 -5.68 8.65
N PRO A 142 16.95 -5.92 9.97
CA PRO A 142 17.95 -6.80 10.56
C PRO A 142 17.76 -8.24 10.10
N ALA A 143 18.90 -8.91 9.86
CA ALA A 143 18.91 -10.36 9.93
C ALA A 143 18.79 -10.74 11.40
N THR A 144 17.90 -11.66 11.73
CA THR A 144 17.88 -12.28 13.06
C THR A 144 18.54 -13.64 12.99
N ALA A 145 18.93 -14.20 14.14
CA ALA A 145 19.51 -15.55 14.20
C ALA A 145 18.54 -16.64 13.72
N ILE A 146 17.23 -16.37 13.77
CA ILE A 146 16.16 -17.34 13.54
C ILE A 146 15.44 -17.10 12.20
N VAL A 147 15.31 -15.84 11.79
CA VAL A 147 14.51 -15.43 10.62
C VAL A 147 15.38 -14.67 9.61
N PRO A 148 15.55 -15.19 8.37
CA PRO A 148 16.21 -14.47 7.29
C PRO A 148 15.51 -13.15 6.94
N ARG A 149 16.28 -12.14 6.51
CA ARG A 149 15.77 -10.80 6.13
C ARG A 149 14.59 -10.84 5.17
N ARG A 150 14.66 -11.69 4.14
CA ARG A 150 13.59 -11.85 3.14
C ARG A 150 12.32 -12.42 3.76
N THR A 151 12.43 -13.45 4.59
CA THR A 151 11.29 -14.06 5.30
C THR A 151 10.64 -13.05 6.23
N LEU A 152 11.44 -12.29 6.99
CA LEU A 152 10.93 -11.21 7.84
C LEU A 152 10.20 -10.15 7.00
N ALA A 153 10.79 -9.69 5.89
CA ALA A 153 10.17 -8.71 5.01
C ALA A 153 8.81 -9.19 4.46
N ILE A 154 8.73 -10.42 3.97
CA ILE A 154 7.46 -11.01 3.49
C ILE A 154 6.43 -11.06 4.63
N GLY A 155 6.84 -11.51 5.82
CA GLY A 155 5.98 -11.55 7.00
C GLY A 155 5.47 -10.17 7.41
N LEU A 156 6.32 -9.14 7.39
CA LEU A 156 5.89 -7.77 7.67
C LEU A 156 4.90 -7.25 6.63
N VAL A 157 5.10 -7.51 5.34
CA VAL A 157 4.14 -7.13 4.28
C VAL A 157 2.80 -7.82 4.49
N ALA A 158 2.80 -9.11 4.83
CA ALA A 158 1.57 -9.84 5.15
C ALA A 158 0.84 -9.26 6.36
N LEU A 159 1.57 -8.95 7.45
CA LEU A 159 1.00 -8.29 8.64
C LEU A 159 0.47 -6.89 8.34
N MET A 160 1.18 -6.11 7.53
CA MET A 160 0.76 -4.79 7.08
C MET A 160 -0.57 -4.87 6.36
N TYR A 161 -0.64 -5.67 5.30
CA TYR A 161 -1.82 -5.71 4.43
C TYR A 161 -3.00 -6.39 5.13
N GLY A 162 -2.79 -7.58 5.68
CA GLY A 162 -3.84 -8.35 6.36
C GLY A 162 -4.33 -7.67 7.64
N GLY A 163 -3.41 -7.13 8.45
CA GLY A 163 -3.76 -6.43 9.67
C GLY A 163 -4.61 -5.19 9.40
N LEU A 164 -4.28 -4.44 8.35
CA LEU A 164 -5.09 -3.27 7.97
C LEU A 164 -6.44 -3.64 7.36
N SER A 165 -6.50 -4.68 6.52
CA SER A 165 -7.77 -5.20 5.99
C SER A 165 -8.70 -5.64 7.11
N LEU A 166 -8.19 -6.41 8.08
CA LEU A 166 -8.96 -6.85 9.24
C LEU A 166 -9.41 -5.67 10.10
N ALA A 167 -8.51 -4.74 10.41
CA ALA A 167 -8.86 -3.55 11.20
C ALA A 167 -9.95 -2.70 10.54
N ARG A 168 -9.97 -2.59 9.20
CA ARG A 168 -11.03 -1.91 8.45
C ARG A 168 -12.35 -2.70 8.48
N ALA A 169 -12.28 -4.03 8.38
CA ALA A 169 -13.47 -4.88 8.39
C ALA A 169 -14.25 -4.83 9.71
N VAL A 170 -13.56 -4.66 10.84
CA VAL A 170 -14.18 -4.52 12.17
C VAL A 170 -14.17 -3.08 12.70
N LYS A 171 -14.05 -2.08 11.81
CA LYS A 171 -13.96 -0.67 12.19
C LYS A 171 -15.16 -0.25 13.05
N GLY A 172 -14.90 0.58 14.06
CA GLY A 172 -15.90 1.04 15.03
C GLY A 172 -16.01 0.16 16.28
N THR A 173 -15.23 -0.92 16.35
CA THR A 173 -15.11 -1.79 17.53
C THR A 173 -13.73 -1.66 18.19
N GLU A 174 -13.61 -2.03 19.46
CA GLU A 174 -12.32 -2.11 20.16
C GLU A 174 -11.34 -3.06 19.46
N LEU A 175 -11.87 -4.14 18.88
CA LEU A 175 -11.10 -5.13 18.12
C LEU A 175 -10.35 -4.49 16.94
N SER A 176 -10.88 -3.43 16.33
CA SER A 176 -10.20 -2.72 15.23
C SER A 176 -8.83 -2.19 15.65
N ASP A 177 -8.76 -1.54 16.81
CA ASP A 177 -7.49 -1.01 17.32
C ASP A 177 -6.60 -2.13 17.88
N GLU A 178 -7.19 -3.19 18.45
CA GLU A 178 -6.46 -4.37 18.90
C GLU A 178 -5.71 -5.06 17.77
N VAL A 179 -6.35 -5.24 16.61
CA VAL A 179 -5.71 -5.83 15.42
C VAL A 179 -4.46 -5.03 15.03
N LEU A 180 -4.57 -3.69 14.95
CA LEU A 180 -3.42 -2.84 14.62
C LEU A 180 -2.29 -2.98 15.65
N ARG A 181 -2.63 -3.00 16.95
CA ARG A 181 -1.65 -3.19 18.04
C ARG A 181 -0.99 -4.58 17.97
N ALA A 182 -1.77 -5.63 17.78
CA ALA A 182 -1.28 -7.01 17.74
C ALA A 182 -0.32 -7.23 16.56
N CYS A 183 -0.69 -6.78 15.35
CA CYS A 183 0.17 -6.90 14.18
C CYS A 183 1.50 -6.12 14.35
N ARG A 184 1.45 -4.92 14.95
CA ARG A 184 2.67 -4.16 15.29
C ARG A 184 3.54 -4.91 16.30
N ALA A 185 2.95 -5.42 17.38
CA ALA A 185 3.67 -6.11 18.43
C ALA A 185 4.36 -7.38 17.91
N LEU A 186 3.65 -8.20 17.14
CA LEU A 186 4.19 -9.43 16.55
C LEU A 186 5.30 -9.13 15.54
N GLY A 187 5.09 -8.18 14.62
CA GLY A 187 6.10 -7.82 13.63
C GLY A 187 7.37 -7.23 14.28
N ALA A 188 7.22 -6.42 15.32
CA ALA A 188 8.35 -5.87 16.07
C ALA A 188 9.09 -6.95 16.88
N ALA A 189 8.37 -7.90 17.48
CA ALA A 189 8.97 -9.04 18.17
C ALA A 189 9.78 -9.93 17.22
N ALA A 190 9.24 -10.23 16.03
CA ALA A 190 9.95 -11.00 15.00
C ALA A 190 11.24 -10.31 14.53
N ALA A 191 11.26 -8.98 14.46
CA ALA A 191 12.46 -8.22 14.12
C ALA A 191 13.50 -8.15 15.25
N ARG A 192 13.08 -8.32 16.52
CA ARG A 192 13.94 -8.27 17.72
C ARG A 192 14.49 -9.62 18.17
N GLY A 193 13.93 -10.74 17.70
CA GLY A 193 14.17 -12.11 18.14
C GLY A 193 15.60 -12.68 17.97
N GLY A 194 16.64 -11.85 17.99
CA GLY A 194 18.04 -12.24 18.06
C GLY A 194 18.85 -11.64 19.23
N LYS A 195 18.20 -10.96 20.20
CA LYS A 195 18.90 -10.27 21.32
C LYS A 195 18.75 -10.87 22.74
N GLY A 196 18.20 -12.07 22.91
CA GLY A 196 18.31 -12.85 24.15
C GLY A 196 18.43 -14.32 23.76
N GLU A 197 19.36 -15.14 24.23
CA GLU A 197 20.04 -15.20 25.52
C GLU A 197 21.54 -15.45 25.32
N ARG A 198 22.39 -14.58 25.84
CA ARG A 198 23.77 -14.91 26.26
C ARG A 198 24.06 -14.01 27.46
N SER A 199 23.52 -14.42 28.60
CA SER A 199 24.04 -14.02 29.91
C SER A 199 24.81 -15.19 30.50
#